data_AF-A0A9W8TBS9-F1
#
_entry.id   AF-A0A9W8TBS9-F1
#
_cell.length_a   1.000
_cell.length_b   1.000
_cell.length_c   1.000
_cell.angle_alpha   90.00
_cell.angle_beta   90.00
_cell.angle_gamma   90.00
#
_symmetry.space_group_name_H-M   'P 1'
#
loop_
_entity.id
_entity.type
_entity.pdbx_description
1 polymer ?
#
loop_
_entity_poly.entity_id
_entity_poly.type
_entity_poly.pdbx_seq_one_letter_code
_entity_poly.pdbx_strand_id
1 'polypeptide(L)'
;MRKTKCDNVRPKCGYCVRQKAKCVYGDVDETEVDGEDVAVSNRQLMDRLEEIKEMLQRNGASSYGQSDTDPSLAMASSPQAQAATSPWARFSANTPRPHETSPPGFPFAALRCESLLRWPALRSVVPSDAQDIDSFPLSSCYTESTVQNGNGGGSQGINESAFVPLCRKFLAQVHPRNPVLDGHELMRHARSTEEDGLKWDSSSCLVLLACALASYTDMWRRPNEYPVPPTSEQLDTFSDSQEKARAEPYYAAAQKRMGLLGNTIQDIQCYFFATIFEKFALRPLRAWCYIQQACSRLETRLLQRGERPWTAFRDISPEDYHLEQRLFWSCFRAESELVFELGLRPSSLENFSYPQPFPTPPEGLLSDFSPATDGSSVGLDEEQRQVDERGWCYYLSEISIRRTVDETLNLLYRHGEAYWMKNPAHLIRQYHECEQQIALWKYHLPSVVQFDNNVLPDEEFAAALQGRAALWREYTLRPILYYVLHRSPEEPIHPEAEALAVKEIQICATMVHRMAFHRRHGGTWLISRKIFLAACIVVASAANSHRVSPPEEWHTLIGIAIQSLERWAEEASDVRRMGDILVSMYRETCRQRGELDLMGLE
;
A
#
# COMPACT_ATOMS: atom_id res chain seq x y z
N MET A 1 -0.49 -28.28 -50.79
CA MET A 1 0.50 -27.63 -49.90
C MET A 1 -0.07 -27.57 -48.49
N ARG A 2 0.63 -28.10 -47.48
CA ARG A 2 0.23 -27.99 -46.06
C ARG A 2 0.54 -26.56 -45.58
N LYS A 3 -0.46 -25.81 -45.13
CA LYS A 3 -0.25 -24.53 -44.44
C LYS A 3 0.10 -24.84 -42.98
N THR A 4 1.30 -24.49 -42.55
CA THR A 4 1.76 -24.67 -41.16
C THR A 4 1.76 -23.31 -40.46
N LYS A 5 1.17 -23.23 -39.26
CA LYS A 5 1.04 -21.99 -38.48
C LYS A 5 2.43 -21.55 -37.97
N CYS A 6 2.78 -20.27 -38.16
CA CYS A 6 4.01 -19.66 -37.63
C CYS A 6 3.80 -19.30 -36.15
N ASP A 7 4.80 -19.55 -35.30
CA ASP A 7 4.76 -19.20 -33.86
C ASP A 7 5.28 -17.78 -33.56
N ASN A 8 5.66 -17.01 -34.59
CA ASN A 8 6.07 -15.61 -34.55
C ASN A 8 7.19 -15.23 -33.55
N VAL A 9 7.88 -16.21 -32.96
CA VAL A 9 9.04 -15.99 -32.08
C VAL A 9 10.16 -15.28 -32.85
N ARG A 10 10.59 -14.10 -32.40
CA ARG A 10 11.73 -13.36 -32.98
C ARG A 10 13.04 -13.76 -32.28
N PRO A 11 14.18 -13.88 -32.99
CA PRO A 11 14.42 -13.48 -34.39
C PRO A 11 14.10 -14.54 -35.45
N LYS A 12 13.76 -15.79 -35.08
CA LYS A 12 13.39 -16.86 -36.03
C LYS A 12 12.29 -17.74 -35.42
N CYS A 13 11.20 -17.95 -36.16
CA CYS A 13 10.11 -18.82 -35.74
C CYS A 13 10.57 -20.28 -35.60
N GLY A 14 9.98 -21.04 -34.67
CA GLY A 14 10.39 -22.41 -34.35
C GLY A 14 10.27 -23.36 -35.54
N TYR A 15 9.33 -23.09 -36.46
CA TYR A 15 9.23 -23.82 -37.72
C TYR A 15 10.44 -23.57 -38.64
N CYS A 16 10.84 -22.31 -38.83
CA CYS A 16 12.00 -21.96 -39.65
C CYS A 16 13.32 -22.45 -39.03
N VAL A 17 13.42 -22.50 -37.70
CA VAL A 17 14.56 -23.11 -36.99
C VAL A 17 14.66 -24.60 -37.31
N ARG A 18 13.55 -25.35 -37.17
CA ARG A 18 13.51 -26.80 -37.44
C ARG A 18 13.82 -27.14 -38.90
N GLN A 19 13.36 -26.30 -39.83
CA GLN A 19 13.56 -26.51 -41.27
C GLN A 19 14.86 -25.87 -41.81
N LYS A 20 15.68 -25.25 -40.95
CA LYS A 20 16.86 -24.45 -41.33
C LYS A 20 16.57 -23.45 -42.47
N ALA A 21 15.35 -22.89 -42.48
CA ALA A 21 14.92 -21.94 -43.50
C ALA A 21 15.23 -20.51 -43.07
N LYS A 22 15.46 -19.62 -44.03
CA LYS A 22 15.59 -18.17 -43.78
C LYS A 22 14.22 -17.62 -43.38
N CYS A 23 14.10 -17.15 -42.13
CA CYS A 23 12.89 -16.52 -41.61
C CYS A 23 12.91 -15.04 -42.02
N VAL A 24 11.95 -14.63 -42.85
CA VAL A 24 11.77 -13.24 -43.29
C VAL A 24 10.40 -12.79 -42.83
N TYR A 25 10.36 -11.78 -41.98
CA TYR A 25 9.12 -11.09 -41.62
C TYR A 25 8.94 -9.97 -42.64
N GLY A 26 7.81 -9.93 -43.34
CA GLY A 26 7.50 -8.83 -44.25
C GLY A 26 7.09 -7.61 -43.42
N ASP A 27 7.78 -6.50 -43.61
CA ASP A 27 7.27 -5.19 -43.22
C ASP A 27 6.14 -4.86 -44.21
N VAL A 28 4.90 -4.81 -43.72
CA VAL A 28 3.74 -4.43 -44.52
C VAL A 28 3.45 -2.97 -44.22
N ASP A 29 3.53 -2.16 -45.27
CA ASP A 29 3.16 -0.74 -45.30
C ASP A 29 1.75 -0.50 -44.75
N GLU A 30 1.64 0.66 -44.11
CA GLU A 30 0.46 1.35 -43.59
C GLU A 30 -0.80 1.12 -44.44
N THR A 31 -1.81 0.49 -43.84
CA THR A 31 -3.21 0.66 -44.26
C THR A 31 -4.06 0.92 -43.01
N GLU A 32 -4.58 2.15 -42.97
CA GLU A 32 -5.43 2.74 -41.94
C GLU A 32 -6.64 1.86 -41.58
N VAL A 33 -6.65 1.29 -40.36
CA VAL A 33 -7.87 1.04 -39.56
C VAL A 33 -7.50 0.98 -38.05
N ASP A 34 -7.84 2.02 -37.28
CA ASP A 34 -8.02 2.12 -35.81
C ASP A 34 -7.10 1.35 -34.82
N GLY A 35 -5.89 0.96 -35.23
CA GLY A 35 -4.95 0.18 -34.39
C GLY A 35 -3.69 0.92 -33.91
N GLU A 36 -3.43 2.13 -34.41
CA GLU A 36 -2.19 2.86 -34.10
C GLU A 36 -2.17 3.45 -32.69
N ASP A 37 -3.31 3.87 -32.13
CA ASP A 37 -3.37 4.52 -30.81
C ASP A 37 -2.97 3.57 -29.65
N VAL A 38 -3.20 2.26 -29.78
CA VAL A 38 -3.03 1.29 -28.68
C VAL A 38 -1.60 0.75 -28.59
N ALA A 39 -0.97 0.44 -29.74
CA ALA A 39 0.43 0.01 -29.78
C ALA A 39 1.40 1.16 -29.44
N VAL A 40 1.03 2.39 -29.82
CA VAL A 40 1.72 3.61 -29.42
C VAL A 40 1.58 3.81 -27.91
N SER A 41 0.41 3.60 -27.31
CA SER A 41 0.18 3.68 -25.86
C SER A 41 1.04 2.71 -25.05
N ASN A 42 1.16 1.44 -25.45
CA ASN A 42 1.97 0.44 -24.72
C ASN A 42 3.48 0.73 -24.77
N ARG A 43 3.99 1.17 -25.92
CA ARG A 43 5.40 1.58 -26.04
C ARG A 43 5.66 2.88 -25.29
N GLN A 44 4.74 3.83 -25.36
CA GLN A 44 4.77 5.07 -24.57
C GLN A 44 4.68 4.79 -23.06
N LEU A 45 3.94 3.77 -22.62
CA LEU A 45 3.83 3.39 -21.22
C LEU A 45 5.16 2.87 -20.68
N MET A 46 5.80 1.96 -21.42
CA MET A 46 7.11 1.43 -21.04
C MET A 46 8.20 2.51 -21.17
N ASP A 47 8.15 3.36 -22.20
CA ASP A 47 9.07 4.48 -22.37
C ASP A 47 8.88 5.53 -21.26
N ARG A 48 7.63 5.82 -20.83
CA ARG A 48 7.34 6.71 -19.69
C ARG A 48 7.78 6.10 -18.37
N LEU A 49 7.63 4.80 -18.16
CA LEU A 49 8.12 4.11 -16.96
C LEU A 49 9.66 4.10 -16.90
N GLU A 50 10.32 3.94 -18.04
CA GLU A 50 11.78 4.04 -18.14
C GLU A 50 12.25 5.50 -17.98
N GLU A 51 11.50 6.48 -18.48
CA GLU A 51 11.74 7.91 -18.24
C GLU A 51 11.58 8.27 -16.76
N ILE A 52 10.53 7.79 -16.08
CA ILE A 52 10.38 7.90 -14.62
C ILE A 52 11.61 7.31 -13.92
N LYS A 53 12.04 6.11 -14.31
CA LYS A 53 13.21 5.45 -13.74
C LYS A 53 14.46 6.31 -13.90
N GLU A 54 14.73 6.85 -15.09
CA GLU A 54 15.89 7.71 -15.32
C GLU A 54 15.79 9.03 -14.55
N MET A 55 14.59 9.61 -14.41
CA MET A 55 14.37 10.84 -13.64
C MET A 55 14.57 10.64 -12.13
N LEU A 56 14.03 9.54 -11.58
CA LEU A 56 14.24 9.15 -10.18
C LEU A 56 15.74 8.91 -9.89
N GLN A 57 16.47 8.36 -10.84
CA GLN A 57 17.92 8.17 -10.73
C GLN A 57 18.70 9.48 -10.83
N ARG A 58 18.30 10.41 -11.72
CA ARG A 58 18.92 11.74 -11.85
C ARG A 58 18.71 12.62 -10.60
N ASN A 59 17.51 12.62 -10.01
CA ASN A 59 17.23 13.44 -8.83
C ASN A 59 17.94 12.94 -7.55
N GLY A 60 18.24 11.64 -7.46
CA GLY A 60 19.08 11.09 -6.40
C GLY A 60 20.55 11.56 -6.47
N ALA A 61 21.05 11.92 -7.66
CA ALA A 61 22.40 12.45 -7.86
C ALA A 61 22.47 13.98 -7.67
N SER A 62 21.40 14.71 -8.01
CA SER A 62 21.34 16.17 -7.93
C SER A 62 21.21 16.72 -6.51
N SER A 63 20.80 15.90 -5.53
CA SER A 63 20.75 16.30 -4.10
C SER A 63 22.14 16.46 -3.46
N TYR A 64 23.21 15.99 -4.12
CA TYR A 64 24.60 16.09 -3.64
C TYR A 64 25.40 17.28 -4.22
N GLY A 65 24.76 18.16 -5.00
CA GLY A 65 25.44 19.29 -5.63
C GLY A 65 24.94 20.66 -5.14
N GLN A 66 25.78 21.35 -4.36
CA GLN A 66 25.76 22.78 -4.04
C GLN A 66 24.61 23.29 -3.14
N SER A 67 24.88 23.30 -1.84
CA SER A 67 24.37 24.31 -0.91
C SER A 67 25.49 24.68 0.04
N ASP A 68 25.78 25.97 0.21
CA ASP A 68 26.73 26.49 1.20
C ASP A 68 26.42 25.90 2.57
N THR A 69 27.27 24.95 3.01
CA THR A 69 27.13 24.28 4.30
C THR A 69 27.84 25.07 5.39
N ASP A 70 27.08 25.36 6.44
CA ASP A 70 27.59 25.66 7.78
C ASP A 70 28.53 24.51 8.25
N PRO A 71 29.74 24.78 8.80
CA PRO A 71 30.81 23.77 8.92
C PRO A 71 30.55 22.62 9.91
N SER A 72 29.45 22.60 10.65
CA SER A 72 29.23 21.59 11.71
C SER A 72 28.72 20.22 11.22
N LEU A 73 28.29 20.11 9.96
CA LEU A 73 27.77 18.86 9.38
C LEU A 73 28.82 18.05 8.58
N ALA A 74 30.05 18.54 8.44
CA ALA A 74 31.08 17.92 7.58
C ALA A 74 31.96 16.83 8.24
N MET A 75 31.76 16.50 9.52
CA MET A 75 32.66 15.60 10.27
C MET A 75 32.10 14.19 10.55
N ALA A 76 31.36 13.60 9.61
CA ALA A 76 30.99 12.18 9.67
C ALA A 76 31.26 11.46 8.34
N SER A 77 32.49 11.57 7.82
CA SER A 77 32.98 10.72 6.73
C SER A 77 33.35 9.34 7.28
N SER A 78 32.37 8.44 7.34
CA SER A 78 32.58 7.01 7.53
C SER A 78 32.74 6.30 6.17
N PRO A 79 33.51 5.20 6.02
CA PRO A 79 33.80 4.55 4.73
C PRO A 79 32.62 3.84 4.03
N GLN A 80 31.37 4.11 4.42
CA GLN A 80 30.15 3.45 3.91
C GLN A 80 29.53 4.11 2.67
N ALA A 81 30.16 5.12 2.09
CA ALA A 81 29.61 5.91 0.99
C ALA A 81 29.55 5.20 -0.39
N GLN A 82 29.94 3.92 -0.50
CA GLN A 82 29.96 3.19 -1.77
C GLN A 82 28.97 2.00 -1.86
N ALA A 83 28.08 1.79 -0.87
CA ALA A 83 27.16 0.63 -0.85
C ALA A 83 25.66 1.00 -0.74
N ALA A 84 25.22 2.15 -1.26
CA ALA A 84 23.81 2.55 -1.22
C ALA A 84 23.12 2.37 -2.58
N THR A 85 22.97 1.13 -3.04
CA THR A 85 22.08 0.79 -4.18
C THR A 85 20.63 0.57 -3.75
N SER A 86 20.37 0.36 -2.46
CA SER A 86 19.02 0.32 -1.89
C SER A 86 18.80 1.54 -0.98
N PRO A 87 17.76 2.37 -1.23
CA PRO A 87 17.35 3.47 -0.34
C PRO A 87 17.11 2.99 1.09
N TRP A 88 16.78 1.69 1.27
CA TRP A 88 16.26 1.19 2.52
C TRP A 88 17.27 0.67 3.55
N ALA A 89 18.52 0.47 3.10
CA ALA A 89 19.67 0.21 3.99
C ALA A 89 19.72 1.17 5.19
N ARG A 90 19.19 2.38 4.98
CA ARG A 90 19.18 3.51 5.93
C ARG A 90 18.12 3.40 7.03
N PHE A 91 17.05 2.61 6.85
CA PHE A 91 15.98 2.39 7.85
C PHE A 91 16.32 1.20 8.75
N SER A 92 17.06 0.21 8.23
CA SER A 92 17.58 -0.94 9.00
C SER A 92 18.89 -0.61 9.73
N ALA A 93 19.58 0.47 9.36
CA ALA A 93 20.78 0.97 10.01
C ALA A 93 20.48 1.62 11.38
N ASN A 94 20.02 0.80 12.32
CA ASN A 94 20.14 1.05 13.76
C ASN A 94 21.44 0.43 14.24
N THR A 95 22.58 1.00 13.87
CA THR A 95 23.82 0.75 14.61
C THR A 95 23.77 1.60 15.88
N PRO A 96 23.68 0.99 17.09
CA PRO A 96 23.79 1.75 18.32
C PRO A 96 25.14 2.48 18.30
N ARG A 97 25.11 3.79 18.50
CA ARG A 97 26.35 4.53 18.77
C ARG A 97 26.90 4.00 20.09
N PRO A 98 28.22 3.80 20.25
CA PRO A 98 28.82 3.22 21.46
C PRO A 98 28.53 3.94 22.79
N HIS A 99 27.80 5.06 22.78
CA HIS A 99 27.56 5.94 23.91
C HIS A 99 26.07 6.24 24.21
N GLU A 100 25.11 5.62 23.53
CA GLU A 100 23.68 5.80 23.83
C GLU A 100 23.20 4.79 24.88
N THR A 101 22.74 5.29 26.04
CA THR A 101 22.28 4.50 27.19
C THR A 101 20.82 4.05 27.10
N SER A 102 20.07 4.55 26.12
CA SER A 102 18.69 4.14 25.82
C SER A 102 18.67 3.38 24.49
N PRO A 103 17.85 2.31 24.34
CA PRO A 103 17.67 1.69 23.03
C PRO A 103 17.18 2.76 22.05
N PRO A 104 17.77 2.88 20.84
CA PRO A 104 17.33 3.87 19.88
C PRO A 104 15.87 3.59 19.53
N GLY A 105 14.98 4.52 19.87
CA GLY A 105 13.57 4.46 19.49
C GLY A 105 13.42 4.38 17.96
N PHE A 106 12.29 3.88 17.48
CA PHE A 106 12.03 3.82 16.04
C PHE A 106 12.14 5.24 15.44
N PRO A 107 13.09 5.50 14.51
CA PRO A 107 13.36 6.87 14.03
C PRO A 107 12.17 7.56 13.34
N PHE A 108 11.17 6.77 12.96
CA PHE A 108 9.97 7.22 12.26
C PHE A 108 8.73 7.22 13.16
N ALA A 109 8.92 7.18 14.49
CA ALA A 109 7.82 7.17 15.44
C ALA A 109 6.83 8.32 15.24
N ALA A 110 7.30 9.48 14.76
CA ALA A 110 6.48 10.66 14.48
C ALA A 110 5.51 10.50 13.28
N LEU A 111 5.69 9.48 12.41
CA LEU A 111 4.75 9.15 11.33
C LEU A 111 3.46 8.51 11.83
N ARG A 112 3.52 7.80 12.97
CA ARG A 112 2.42 7.01 13.51
C ARG A 112 1.33 7.91 14.09
N CYS A 113 0.07 7.47 14.07
CA CYS A 113 -1.03 8.27 14.61
C CYS A 113 -0.91 8.49 16.13
N GLU A 114 -0.29 7.56 16.85
CA GLU A 114 0.00 7.67 18.28
C GLU A 114 0.89 8.89 18.61
N SER A 115 1.70 9.39 17.66
CA SER A 115 2.56 10.55 17.91
C SER A 115 1.74 11.82 18.15
N LEU A 116 0.57 11.95 17.53
CA LEU A 116 -0.31 13.11 17.69
C LEU A 116 -0.88 13.21 19.11
N LEU A 117 -1.08 12.07 19.80
CA LEU A 117 -1.56 12.05 21.17
C LEU A 117 -0.56 12.68 22.16
N ARG A 118 0.70 12.80 21.76
CA ARG A 118 1.77 13.44 22.53
C ARG A 118 2.03 14.89 22.11
N TRP A 119 1.32 15.42 21.12
CA TRP A 119 1.51 16.80 20.69
C TRP A 119 1.14 17.77 21.82
N PRO A 120 2.00 18.73 22.17
CA PRO A 120 1.67 19.73 23.19
C PRO A 120 0.38 20.51 22.87
N ALA A 121 0.10 20.78 21.59
CA ALA A 121 -1.11 21.45 21.14
C ALA A 121 -2.41 20.65 21.41
N LEU A 122 -2.32 19.34 21.61
CA LEU A 122 -3.47 18.46 21.90
C LEU A 122 -3.55 18.04 23.37
N ARG A 123 -2.57 18.44 24.21
CA ARG A 123 -2.45 17.96 25.59
C ARG A 123 -3.67 18.28 26.47
N SER A 124 -4.39 19.36 26.19
CA SER A 124 -5.59 19.75 26.95
C SER A 124 -6.82 18.92 26.61
N VAL A 125 -6.85 18.24 25.45
CA VAL A 125 -8.02 17.50 24.95
C VAL A 125 -7.80 15.98 24.92
N VAL A 126 -6.55 15.52 24.90
CA VAL A 126 -6.21 14.10 24.93
C VAL A 126 -6.38 13.53 26.35
N PRO A 127 -7.14 12.44 26.54
CA PRO A 127 -7.27 11.75 27.82
C PRO A 127 -5.91 11.37 28.42
N SER A 128 -5.75 11.50 29.73
CA SER A 128 -4.44 11.29 30.39
C SER A 128 -3.88 9.89 30.17
N ASP A 129 -4.73 8.86 30.15
CA ASP A 129 -4.36 7.47 29.89
C ASP A 129 -4.00 7.20 28.41
N ALA A 130 -4.39 8.10 27.49
CA ALA A 130 -4.03 8.02 26.08
C ALA A 130 -2.68 8.68 25.75
N GLN A 131 -2.17 9.58 26.59
CA GLN A 131 -0.90 10.29 26.37
C GLN A 131 0.33 9.36 26.41
N ASP A 132 0.23 8.26 27.17
CA ASP A 132 1.30 7.29 27.35
C ASP A 132 1.28 6.15 26.30
N ILE A 133 0.35 6.18 25.34
CA ILE A 133 0.26 5.15 24.30
C ILE A 133 1.39 5.31 23.29
N ASP A 134 2.39 4.43 23.32
CA ASP A 134 3.44 4.39 22.29
C ASP A 134 2.97 3.67 21.01
N SER A 135 2.17 2.61 21.16
CA SER A 135 1.62 1.83 20.05
C SER A 135 0.31 1.18 20.47
N PHE A 136 -0.75 1.35 19.68
CA PHE A 136 -2.00 0.65 19.94
C PHE A 136 -1.87 -0.89 19.83
N PRO A 137 -1.32 -1.46 18.73
CA PRO A 137 -1.23 -2.92 18.58
C PRO A 137 -0.16 -3.57 19.46
N LEU A 138 0.86 -2.84 19.95
CA LEU A 138 1.89 -3.41 20.82
C LEU A 138 1.65 -3.11 22.31
N SER A 139 0.49 -2.54 22.66
CA SER A 139 0.11 -2.28 24.05
C SER A 139 -0.17 -3.59 24.80
N SER A 140 0.14 -3.63 26.10
CA SER A 140 -0.14 -4.79 26.96
C SER A 140 -1.62 -5.16 27.07
N CYS A 141 -2.53 -4.20 26.85
CA CYS A 141 -3.98 -4.45 26.84
C CYS A 141 -4.54 -4.82 25.46
N TYR A 142 -3.70 -4.84 24.42
CA TYR A 142 -4.12 -5.21 23.07
C TYR A 142 -4.54 -6.68 23.02
N THR A 143 -5.71 -6.94 22.45
CA THR A 143 -6.21 -8.30 22.21
C THR A 143 -6.61 -8.41 20.75
N GLU A 144 -5.80 -9.12 19.97
CA GLU A 144 -6.13 -9.38 18.57
C GLU A 144 -7.30 -10.36 18.48
N SER A 145 -8.25 -10.10 17.57
CA SER A 145 -9.44 -10.94 17.40
C SER A 145 -9.02 -12.38 17.12
N THR A 146 -9.32 -13.31 18.02
CA THR A 146 -9.03 -14.73 17.80
C THR A 146 -9.93 -15.29 16.71
N VAL A 147 -9.41 -16.21 15.91
CA VAL A 147 -10.24 -17.09 15.08
C VAL A 147 -11.17 -17.81 16.05
N GLN A 148 -12.47 -17.49 16.04
CA GLN A 148 -13.43 -18.22 16.86
C GLN A 148 -13.42 -19.66 16.35
N ASN A 149 -12.86 -20.59 17.13
CA ASN A 149 -13.24 -21.99 17.03
C ASN A 149 -14.71 -22.04 17.44
N GLY A 150 -15.61 -21.97 16.45
CA GLY A 150 -17.03 -21.83 16.65
C GLY A 150 -17.61 -22.96 17.50
N ASN A 151 -17.77 -22.70 18.80
CA ASN A 151 -18.70 -23.43 19.65
C ASN A 151 -19.99 -22.59 19.72
N GLY A 152 -20.82 -22.68 18.67
CA GLY A 152 -22.17 -22.13 18.68
C GLY A 152 -22.63 -21.58 17.33
N GLY A 153 -23.48 -22.33 16.63
CA GLY A 153 -24.35 -21.81 15.58
C GLY A 153 -23.78 -21.77 14.16
N GLY A 154 -23.84 -22.90 13.45
CA GLY A 154 -23.95 -22.91 11.98
C GLY A 154 -22.74 -22.44 11.17
N SER A 155 -21.49 -22.78 11.55
CA SER A 155 -20.37 -22.60 10.61
C SER A 155 -20.62 -23.46 9.37
N GLN A 156 -20.92 -22.83 8.23
CA GLN A 156 -20.86 -23.53 6.95
C GLN A 156 -19.43 -24.03 6.81
N GLY A 157 -19.26 -25.35 6.68
CA GLY A 157 -17.96 -25.94 6.40
C GLY A 157 -17.42 -25.46 5.05
N ILE A 158 -16.26 -25.99 4.66
CA ILE A 158 -15.71 -25.73 3.33
C ILE A 158 -16.69 -26.27 2.28
N ASN A 159 -17.12 -25.39 1.37
CA ASN A 159 -17.85 -25.80 0.18
C ASN A 159 -16.84 -26.09 -0.95
N GLU A 160 -16.59 -27.37 -1.22
CA GLU A 160 -15.61 -27.81 -2.23
C GLU A 160 -16.04 -27.43 -3.65
N SER A 161 -17.34 -27.42 -3.95
CA SER A 161 -17.85 -26.99 -5.27
C SER A 161 -17.70 -25.49 -5.51
N ALA A 162 -17.23 -24.74 -4.52
CA ALA A 162 -17.00 -23.31 -4.62
C ALA A 162 -15.53 -22.97 -4.96
N PHE A 163 -14.61 -23.94 -5.03
CA PHE A 163 -13.19 -23.65 -5.26
C PHE A 163 -12.95 -22.90 -6.57
N VAL A 164 -13.46 -23.42 -7.69
CA VAL A 164 -13.32 -22.77 -9.01
C VAL A 164 -13.96 -21.36 -9.06
N PRO A 165 -15.23 -21.15 -8.66
CA PRO A 165 -15.82 -19.81 -8.71
C PRO A 165 -15.17 -18.81 -7.74
N LEU A 166 -14.74 -19.25 -6.54
CA LEU A 166 -14.05 -18.38 -5.59
C LEU A 166 -12.63 -18.02 -6.06
N CYS A 167 -11.88 -18.96 -6.62
CA CYS A 167 -10.57 -18.67 -7.23
C CYS A 167 -10.70 -17.67 -8.39
N ARG A 168 -11.77 -17.78 -9.20
CA ARG A 168 -12.06 -16.78 -10.24
C ARG A 168 -12.35 -15.40 -9.64
N LYS A 169 -13.19 -15.32 -8.59
CA LYS A 169 -13.44 -14.07 -7.87
C LYS A 169 -12.15 -13.47 -7.28
N PHE A 170 -11.28 -14.31 -6.72
CA PHE A 170 -9.99 -13.89 -6.18
C PHE A 170 -9.09 -13.26 -7.27
N LEU A 171 -9.00 -13.88 -8.44
CA LEU A 171 -8.25 -13.35 -9.59
C LEU A 171 -8.84 -12.03 -10.10
N ALA A 172 -10.16 -11.85 -10.02
CA ALA A 172 -10.82 -10.61 -10.43
C ALA A 172 -10.69 -9.45 -9.42
N GLN A 173 -10.59 -9.74 -8.11
CA GLN A 173 -10.80 -8.70 -7.08
C GLN A 173 -9.65 -8.51 -6.09
N VAL A 174 -8.80 -9.53 -5.89
CA VAL A 174 -7.76 -9.50 -4.86
C VAL A 174 -6.36 -9.52 -5.47
N HIS A 175 -6.13 -10.47 -6.37
CA HIS A 175 -4.85 -10.66 -7.06
C HIS A 175 -4.38 -9.44 -7.86
N PRO A 176 -5.24 -8.64 -8.53
CA PRO A 176 -4.77 -7.53 -9.36
C PRO A 176 -3.98 -6.46 -8.59
N ARG A 177 -4.20 -6.32 -7.27
CA ARG A 177 -3.41 -5.43 -6.39
C ARG A 177 -2.00 -5.95 -6.10
N ASN A 178 -1.80 -7.26 -6.17
CA ASN A 178 -0.55 -7.97 -5.88
C ASN A 178 -0.42 -9.20 -6.81
N PRO A 179 -0.01 -9.00 -8.07
CA PRO A 179 -0.10 -10.01 -9.13
C PRO A 179 1.02 -11.07 -9.04
N VAL A 180 1.12 -11.75 -7.90
CA VAL A 180 2.21 -12.68 -7.56
C VAL A 180 1.98 -14.10 -8.05
N LEU A 181 0.80 -14.44 -8.58
CA LEU A 181 0.45 -15.77 -9.11
C LEU A 181 0.33 -15.79 -10.64
N ASP A 182 0.43 -17.00 -11.20
CA ASP A 182 -0.14 -17.34 -12.50
C ASP A 182 -1.61 -17.74 -12.33
N GLY A 183 -2.51 -17.02 -13.02
CA GLY A 183 -3.95 -17.26 -12.91
C GLY A 183 -4.40 -18.59 -13.51
N HIS A 184 -3.79 -19.04 -14.62
CA HIS A 184 -4.11 -20.32 -15.23
C HIS A 184 -3.68 -21.49 -14.35
N GLU A 185 -2.53 -21.38 -13.69
CA GLU A 185 -2.04 -22.37 -12.73
C GLU A 185 -2.98 -22.48 -11.52
N LEU A 186 -3.36 -21.34 -10.92
CA LEU A 186 -4.31 -21.34 -9.80
C LEU A 186 -5.64 -21.99 -10.18
N MET A 187 -6.17 -21.69 -11.37
CA MET A 187 -7.41 -22.31 -11.85
C MET A 187 -7.26 -23.80 -12.16
N ARG A 188 -6.07 -24.26 -12.56
CA ARG A 188 -5.77 -25.70 -12.69
C ARG A 188 -5.75 -26.39 -11.34
N HIS A 189 -5.09 -25.79 -10.34
CA HIS A 189 -5.11 -26.29 -8.96
C HIS A 189 -6.52 -26.32 -8.38
N ALA A 190 -7.34 -25.29 -8.62
CA ALA A 190 -8.72 -25.26 -8.16
C ALA A 190 -9.55 -26.43 -8.73
N ARG A 191 -9.44 -26.68 -10.04
CA ARG A 191 -10.11 -27.82 -10.70
C ARG A 191 -9.65 -29.18 -10.16
N SER A 192 -8.33 -29.40 -10.07
CA SER A 192 -7.81 -30.65 -9.49
C SER A 192 -8.21 -30.81 -8.03
N THR A 193 -8.30 -29.74 -7.25
CA THR A 193 -8.73 -29.81 -5.85
C THR A 193 -10.21 -30.13 -5.72
N GLU A 194 -11.06 -29.63 -6.64
CA GLU A 194 -12.49 -29.95 -6.68
C GLU A 194 -12.75 -31.40 -7.14
N GLU A 195 -11.92 -31.93 -8.05
CA GLU A 195 -12.03 -33.30 -8.57
C GLU A 195 -11.39 -34.36 -7.64
N ASP A 196 -10.16 -34.11 -7.17
CA ASP A 196 -9.34 -35.07 -6.41
C ASP A 196 -9.41 -34.86 -4.89
N GLY A 197 -10.00 -33.76 -4.44
CA GLY A 197 -10.01 -33.32 -3.06
C GLY A 197 -8.73 -32.60 -2.61
N LEU A 198 -8.78 -32.06 -1.39
CA LEU A 198 -7.68 -31.29 -0.80
C LEU A 198 -6.50 -32.18 -0.37
N LYS A 199 -5.31 -31.89 -0.89
CA LYS A 199 -4.04 -32.55 -0.51
C LYS A 199 -3.32 -31.79 0.60
N TRP A 200 -2.24 -32.35 1.13
CA TRP A 200 -1.36 -31.72 2.14
C TRP A 200 -0.16 -31.02 1.48
N ASP A 201 -0.44 -30.16 0.51
CA ASP A 201 0.56 -29.48 -0.32
C ASP A 201 0.27 -27.97 -0.42
N SER A 202 1.21 -27.24 -1.04
CA SER A 202 1.09 -25.80 -1.23
C SER A 202 0.04 -25.41 -2.27
N SER A 203 -0.24 -26.25 -3.27
CA SER A 203 -1.30 -25.99 -4.26
C SER A 203 -2.68 -25.96 -3.60
N SER A 204 -2.98 -26.94 -2.74
CA SER A 204 -4.23 -26.94 -1.95
C SER A 204 -4.26 -25.79 -0.95
N CYS A 205 -3.12 -25.45 -0.34
CA CYS A 205 -3.02 -24.30 0.56
C CYS A 205 -3.35 -22.99 -0.18
N LEU A 206 -2.84 -22.81 -1.40
CA LEU A 206 -3.05 -21.62 -2.20
C LEU A 206 -4.51 -21.49 -2.66
N VAL A 207 -5.14 -22.59 -3.10
CA VAL A 207 -6.58 -22.61 -3.44
C VAL A 207 -7.42 -22.20 -2.23
N LEU A 208 -7.13 -22.73 -1.05
CA LEU A 208 -7.84 -22.38 0.19
C LEU A 208 -7.65 -20.92 0.57
N LEU A 209 -6.43 -20.37 0.46
CA LEU A 209 -6.16 -18.95 0.71
C LEU A 209 -6.90 -18.04 -0.28
N ALA A 210 -6.91 -18.39 -1.56
CA ALA A 210 -7.66 -17.67 -2.59
C ALA A 210 -9.17 -17.70 -2.30
N CYS A 211 -9.71 -18.86 -1.90
CA CYS A 211 -11.11 -19.00 -1.53
C CYS A 211 -11.47 -18.19 -0.28
N ALA A 212 -10.61 -18.20 0.73
CA ALA A 212 -10.79 -17.44 1.96
C ALA A 212 -10.82 -15.94 1.65
N LEU A 213 -9.83 -15.44 0.90
CA LEU A 213 -9.76 -14.03 0.49
C LEU A 213 -10.97 -13.62 -0.37
N ALA A 214 -11.33 -14.41 -1.38
CA ALA A 214 -12.50 -14.14 -2.22
C ALA A 214 -13.81 -14.10 -1.40
N SER A 215 -13.96 -15.00 -0.42
CA SER A 215 -15.13 -15.02 0.45
C SER A 215 -15.19 -13.80 1.38
N TYR A 216 -14.03 -13.21 1.68
CA TYR A 216 -13.90 -12.06 2.56
C TYR A 216 -13.85 -10.70 1.84
N THR A 217 -13.76 -10.73 0.51
CA THR A 217 -13.62 -9.52 -0.30
C THR A 217 -14.97 -8.98 -0.71
N ASP A 218 -15.12 -7.68 -0.46
CA ASP A 218 -16.23 -6.85 -0.89
C ASP A 218 -15.92 -6.13 -2.20
N MET A 219 -16.95 -5.88 -3.01
CA MET A 219 -16.75 -5.05 -4.21
C MET A 219 -16.49 -3.59 -3.82
N TRP A 220 -15.52 -2.97 -4.49
CA TRP A 220 -15.27 -1.55 -4.35
C TRP A 220 -16.50 -0.73 -4.75
N ARG A 221 -16.75 0.36 -4.00
CA ARG A 221 -17.80 1.32 -4.29
C ARG A 221 -17.19 2.71 -4.37
N ARG A 222 -17.60 3.47 -5.39
CA ARG A 222 -17.18 4.86 -5.55
C ARG A 222 -17.66 5.68 -4.34
N PRO A 223 -16.77 6.45 -3.69
CA PRO A 223 -17.17 7.39 -2.63
C PRO A 223 -18.16 8.45 -3.14
N ASN A 224 -18.89 9.08 -2.22
CA ASN A 224 -19.72 10.23 -2.56
C ASN A 224 -18.83 11.38 -3.06
N GLU A 225 -19.26 12.08 -4.10
CA GLU A 225 -18.55 13.25 -4.63
C GLU A 225 -18.50 14.41 -3.62
N TYR A 226 -19.53 14.50 -2.78
CA TYR A 226 -19.68 15.53 -1.76
C TYR A 226 -19.46 14.99 -0.34
N PRO A 227 -19.01 15.86 0.58
CA PRO A 227 -18.75 15.56 1.99
C PRO A 227 -20.04 15.30 2.80
N VAL A 228 -20.86 14.35 2.36
CA VAL A 228 -22.09 13.94 3.06
C VAL A 228 -21.76 12.77 3.97
N PRO A 229 -22.21 12.80 5.25
CA PRO A 229 -22.11 11.64 6.12
C PRO A 229 -22.69 10.40 5.44
N PRO A 230 -21.97 9.27 5.44
CA PRO A 230 -22.50 8.05 4.87
C PRO A 230 -23.77 7.63 5.63
N THR A 231 -24.82 7.27 4.90
CA THR A 231 -26.06 6.81 5.55
C THR A 231 -25.83 5.48 6.26
N SER A 232 -26.66 5.14 7.25
CA SER A 232 -26.60 3.83 7.90
C SER A 232 -26.67 2.68 6.87
N GLU A 233 -27.43 2.83 5.77
CA GLU A 233 -27.48 1.86 4.66
C GLU A 233 -26.15 1.76 3.87
N GLN A 234 -25.43 2.87 3.69
CA GLN A 234 -24.12 2.89 3.04
C GLN A 234 -23.03 2.29 3.93
N LEU A 235 -23.20 2.41 5.25
CA LEU A 235 -22.33 1.81 6.28
C LEU A 235 -22.74 0.40 6.66
N ASP A 236 -23.95 -0.01 6.30
CA ASP A 236 -24.61 -1.15 6.90
C ASP A 236 -23.82 -2.43 6.69
N THR A 237 -23.72 -3.16 7.78
CA THR A 237 -22.79 -4.26 8.03
C THR A 237 -23.41 -5.61 7.71
N PHE A 238 -24.47 -5.64 6.89
CA PHE A 238 -25.27 -6.86 6.65
C PHE A 238 -24.50 -8.02 5.98
N SER A 239 -23.23 -7.83 5.61
CA SER A 239 -22.40 -8.86 4.97
C SER A 239 -21.16 -9.27 5.76
N ASP A 240 -20.51 -8.41 6.54
CA ASP A 240 -19.17 -8.69 7.10
C ASP A 240 -19.13 -9.90 8.05
N SER A 241 -20.12 -10.04 8.93
CA SER A 241 -20.20 -11.21 9.83
C SER A 241 -20.42 -12.52 9.06
N GLN A 242 -21.21 -12.46 7.97
CA GLN A 242 -21.48 -13.60 7.11
C GLN A 242 -20.28 -13.95 6.20
N GLU A 243 -19.61 -12.93 5.66
CA GLU A 243 -18.38 -13.06 4.87
C GLU A 243 -17.25 -13.65 5.70
N LYS A 244 -17.04 -13.13 6.91
CA LYS A 244 -16.09 -13.70 7.87
C LYS A 244 -16.42 -15.16 8.17
N ALA A 245 -17.69 -15.47 8.47
CA ALA A 245 -18.13 -16.84 8.72
C ALA A 245 -17.90 -17.78 7.51
N ARG A 246 -17.97 -17.26 6.28
CA ARG A 246 -17.64 -18.01 5.06
C ARG A 246 -16.15 -18.15 4.82
N ALA A 247 -15.36 -17.12 5.15
CA ALA A 247 -13.93 -17.05 4.84
C ALA A 247 -13.05 -17.85 5.83
N GLU A 248 -13.37 -17.78 7.13
CA GLU A 248 -12.57 -18.40 8.21
C GLU A 248 -12.40 -19.93 8.06
N PRO A 249 -13.40 -20.72 7.64
CA PRO A 249 -13.22 -22.16 7.42
C PRO A 249 -12.18 -22.51 6.36
N TYR A 250 -12.17 -21.78 5.23
CA TYR A 250 -11.15 -21.95 4.18
C TYR A 250 -9.77 -21.56 4.73
N TYR A 251 -9.67 -20.44 5.45
CA TYR A 251 -8.42 -19.97 6.03
C TYR A 251 -7.86 -20.95 7.07
N ALA A 252 -8.69 -21.45 7.98
CA ALA A 252 -8.30 -22.43 8.98
C ALA A 252 -7.78 -23.73 8.35
N ALA A 253 -8.35 -24.17 7.22
CA ALA A 253 -7.83 -25.32 6.48
C ALA A 253 -6.51 -25.01 5.75
N ALA A 254 -6.30 -23.79 5.27
CA ALA A 254 -5.02 -23.36 4.72
C ALA A 254 -3.95 -23.35 5.82
N GLN A 255 -4.24 -22.78 7.00
CA GLN A 255 -3.31 -22.71 8.12
C GLN A 255 -2.80 -24.09 8.56
N LYS A 256 -3.65 -25.13 8.52
CA LYS A 256 -3.24 -26.52 8.81
C LYS A 256 -2.15 -27.04 7.86
N ARG A 257 -2.09 -26.52 6.62
CA ARG A 257 -1.09 -26.90 5.60
C ARG A 257 0.18 -26.06 5.69
N MET A 258 0.10 -24.85 6.27
CA MET A 258 1.23 -23.92 6.32
C MET A 258 2.47 -24.49 7.02
N GLY A 259 2.28 -25.36 8.02
CA GLY A 259 3.39 -26.00 8.74
C GLY A 259 4.27 -26.93 7.89
N LEU A 260 3.81 -27.34 6.70
CA LEU A 260 4.54 -28.20 5.77
C LEU A 260 5.28 -27.43 4.67
N LEU A 261 5.10 -26.10 4.60
CA LEU A 261 5.62 -25.26 3.53
C LEU A 261 7.14 -25.05 3.62
N GLY A 262 7.81 -25.15 2.48
CA GLY A 262 9.25 -24.91 2.30
C GLY A 262 9.58 -23.51 1.77
N ASN A 263 10.60 -23.42 0.93
CA ASN A 263 11.10 -22.16 0.35
C ASN A 263 10.90 -22.09 -1.17
N THR A 264 9.95 -22.86 -1.71
CA THR A 264 9.56 -22.71 -3.12
C THR A 264 8.79 -21.41 -3.30
N ILE A 265 8.71 -20.90 -4.53
CA ILE A 265 7.95 -19.67 -4.83
C ILE A 265 6.49 -19.84 -4.39
N GLN A 266 5.89 -21.00 -4.65
CA GLN A 266 4.51 -21.30 -4.26
C GLN A 266 4.31 -21.34 -2.75
N ASP A 267 5.27 -21.91 -2.00
CA ASP A 267 5.23 -21.90 -0.55
C ASP A 267 5.27 -20.48 0.01
N ILE A 268 6.14 -19.62 -0.53
CA ILE A 268 6.28 -18.22 -0.13
C ILE A 268 5.02 -17.42 -0.52
N GLN A 269 4.43 -17.68 -1.69
CA GLN A 269 3.14 -17.11 -2.09
C GLN A 269 2.03 -17.45 -1.09
N CYS A 270 2.01 -18.65 -0.51
CA CYS A 270 1.05 -19.00 0.54
C CYS A 270 1.24 -18.14 1.80
N TYR A 271 2.48 -17.91 2.24
CA TYR A 271 2.76 -17.00 3.37
C TYR A 271 2.39 -15.54 3.05
N PHE A 272 2.64 -15.10 1.81
CA PHE A 272 2.23 -13.79 1.34
C PHE A 272 0.70 -13.63 1.39
N PHE A 273 -0.08 -14.56 0.84
CA PHE A 273 -1.55 -14.45 0.90
C PHE A 273 -2.13 -14.67 2.29
N ALA A 274 -1.46 -15.42 3.17
CA ALA A 274 -1.81 -15.47 4.58
C ALA A 274 -1.63 -14.09 5.25
N THR A 275 -0.57 -13.34 4.89
CA THR A 275 -0.42 -11.93 5.29
C THR A 275 -1.61 -11.10 4.83
N ILE A 276 -1.97 -11.20 3.55
CA ILE A 276 -3.10 -10.45 2.99
C ILE A 276 -4.40 -10.82 3.72
N PHE A 277 -4.63 -12.10 4.01
CA PHE A 277 -5.83 -12.52 4.75
C PHE A 277 -5.88 -11.88 6.14
N GLU A 278 -4.78 -11.90 6.90
CA GLU A 278 -4.77 -11.27 8.23
C GLU A 278 -4.95 -9.74 8.15
N LYS A 279 -4.49 -9.08 7.07
CA LYS A 279 -4.82 -7.68 6.82
C LYS A 279 -6.33 -7.47 6.59
N PHE A 280 -6.99 -8.35 5.84
CA PHE A 280 -8.46 -8.33 5.67
C PHE A 280 -9.20 -8.61 6.99
N ALA A 281 -8.62 -9.44 7.86
CA ALA A 281 -9.15 -9.77 9.17
C ALA A 281 -8.85 -8.71 10.25
N LEU A 282 -8.18 -7.61 9.90
CA LEU A 282 -7.75 -6.55 10.82
C LEU A 282 -6.86 -7.08 11.97
N ARG A 283 -5.99 -8.05 11.65
CA ARG A 283 -5.02 -8.67 12.56
C ARG A 283 -3.59 -8.28 12.20
N PRO A 284 -3.16 -7.03 12.49
CA PRO A 284 -1.88 -6.49 12.04
C PRO A 284 -0.66 -7.24 12.58
N LEU A 285 -0.71 -7.81 13.81
CA LEU A 285 0.43 -8.53 14.37
C LEU A 285 0.60 -9.90 13.71
N ARG A 286 -0.50 -10.61 13.44
CA ARG A 286 -0.45 -11.86 12.67
C ARG A 286 -0.04 -11.63 11.23
N ALA A 287 -0.55 -10.56 10.59
CA ALA A 287 -0.08 -10.14 9.28
C ALA A 287 1.44 -9.89 9.29
N TRP A 288 1.95 -9.19 10.30
CA TRP A 288 3.37 -8.99 10.51
C TRP A 288 4.16 -10.31 10.60
N CYS A 289 3.70 -11.27 11.41
CA CYS A 289 4.36 -12.57 11.54
C CYS A 289 4.40 -13.37 10.22
N TYR A 290 3.35 -13.32 9.40
CA TYR A 290 3.35 -14.02 8.11
C TYR A 290 4.20 -13.32 7.05
N ILE A 291 4.24 -11.98 7.02
CA ILE A 291 5.08 -11.28 6.05
C ILE A 291 6.56 -11.48 6.36
N GLN A 292 6.94 -11.50 7.64
CA GLN A 292 8.30 -11.85 8.06
C GLN A 292 8.69 -13.25 7.58
N GLN A 293 7.79 -14.23 7.70
CA GLN A 293 8.04 -15.57 7.17
C GLN A 293 8.19 -15.59 5.65
N ALA A 294 7.36 -14.84 4.91
CA ALA A 294 7.51 -14.73 3.46
C ALA A 294 8.85 -14.10 3.06
N CYS A 295 9.22 -12.97 3.68
CA CYS A 295 10.47 -12.26 3.42
C CYS A 295 11.70 -13.11 3.76
N SER A 296 11.77 -13.71 4.95
CA SER A 296 12.93 -14.54 5.36
C SER A 296 13.10 -15.79 4.50
N ARG A 297 12.01 -16.41 4.04
CA ARG A 297 12.08 -17.58 3.13
C ARG A 297 12.52 -17.16 1.73
N LEU A 298 12.07 -16.00 1.26
CA LEU A 298 12.53 -15.43 -0.01
C LEU A 298 14.01 -15.08 0.04
N GLU A 299 14.48 -14.44 1.11
CA GLU A 299 15.91 -14.19 1.35
C GLU A 299 16.72 -15.49 1.34
N THR A 300 16.27 -16.51 2.06
CA THR A 300 16.91 -17.83 2.08
C THR A 300 17.03 -18.42 0.68
N ARG A 301 15.97 -18.33 -0.13
CA ARG A 301 15.94 -18.81 -1.51
C ARG A 301 16.95 -18.05 -2.39
N LEU A 302 16.98 -16.72 -2.30
CA LEU A 302 17.92 -15.88 -3.05
C LEU A 302 19.37 -16.25 -2.72
N LEU A 303 19.68 -16.42 -1.42
CA LEU A 303 21.00 -16.85 -0.97
C LEU A 303 21.38 -18.25 -1.48
N GLN A 304 20.45 -19.21 -1.45
CA GLN A 304 20.65 -20.58 -1.96
C GLN A 304 20.97 -20.59 -3.46
N ARG A 305 20.42 -19.64 -4.23
CA ARG A 305 20.70 -19.48 -5.66
C ARG A 305 21.99 -18.74 -5.97
N GLY A 306 22.69 -18.23 -4.95
CA GLY A 306 23.96 -17.53 -5.12
C GLY A 306 23.84 -16.01 -5.24
N GLU A 307 22.62 -15.46 -5.13
CA GLU A 307 22.43 -14.01 -4.98
C GLU A 307 22.97 -13.55 -3.64
N ARG A 308 23.48 -12.31 -3.59
CA ARG A 308 24.07 -11.76 -2.38
C ARG A 308 23.56 -10.35 -2.11
N PRO A 309 23.31 -10.00 -0.83
CA PRO A 309 22.99 -8.64 -0.45
C PRO A 309 24.05 -7.66 -0.96
N TRP A 310 23.63 -6.44 -1.30
CA TRP A 310 24.49 -5.34 -1.75
C TRP A 310 25.23 -5.58 -3.08
N THR A 311 24.94 -6.68 -3.76
CA THR A 311 25.54 -7.01 -5.07
C THR A 311 24.50 -6.92 -6.18
N ALA A 312 24.96 -6.62 -7.40
CA ALA A 312 24.10 -6.68 -8.56
C ALA A 312 23.62 -8.13 -8.77
N PHE A 313 22.33 -8.28 -9.05
CA PHE A 313 21.72 -9.57 -9.32
C PHE A 313 22.43 -10.28 -10.48
N ARG A 314 22.58 -11.60 -10.41
CA ARG A 314 23.18 -12.36 -11.52
C ARG A 314 22.18 -12.50 -12.66
N ASP A 315 22.57 -12.15 -13.90
CA ASP A 315 21.74 -12.24 -15.12
C ASP A 315 21.33 -13.68 -15.55
N ILE A 316 21.34 -14.65 -14.63
CA ILE A 316 20.85 -16.01 -14.88
C ILE A 316 19.38 -16.05 -14.46
N SER A 317 18.50 -15.76 -15.42
CA SER A 317 17.04 -15.82 -15.23
C SER A 317 16.54 -17.28 -15.23
N PRO A 318 16.10 -17.84 -14.10
CA PRO A 318 15.42 -19.14 -14.07
C PRO A 318 14.03 -19.05 -14.72
N GLU A 319 13.41 -20.20 -14.96
CA GLU A 319 12.05 -20.30 -15.50
C GLU A 319 11.02 -19.49 -14.66
N ASP A 320 11.15 -19.48 -13.33
CA ASP A 320 10.24 -18.75 -12.42
C ASP A 320 10.66 -17.30 -12.12
N TYR A 321 11.64 -16.74 -12.83
CA TYR A 321 12.25 -15.44 -12.50
C TYR A 321 11.21 -14.32 -12.34
N HIS A 322 10.22 -14.27 -13.24
CA HIS A 322 9.20 -13.24 -13.24
C HIS A 322 8.23 -13.34 -12.04
N LEU A 323 7.95 -14.55 -11.56
CA LEU A 323 7.13 -14.76 -10.35
C LEU A 323 7.92 -14.41 -9.09
N GLU A 324 9.20 -14.78 -9.03
CA GLU A 324 10.09 -14.42 -7.92
C GLU A 324 10.24 -12.89 -7.80
N GLN A 325 10.43 -12.19 -8.92
CA GLN A 325 10.52 -10.74 -8.96
C GLN A 325 9.21 -10.06 -8.50
N ARG A 326 8.05 -10.55 -8.97
CA ARG A 326 6.73 -10.04 -8.54
C ARG A 326 6.52 -10.28 -7.04
N LEU A 327 6.90 -11.46 -6.55
CA LEU A 327 6.82 -11.80 -5.13
C LEU A 327 7.75 -10.93 -4.27
N PHE A 328 8.97 -10.66 -4.73
CA PHE A 328 9.92 -9.78 -4.06
C PHE A 328 9.33 -8.39 -3.81
N TRP A 329 8.88 -7.72 -4.87
CA TRP A 329 8.34 -6.37 -4.77
C TRP A 329 7.04 -6.33 -3.96
N SER A 330 6.21 -7.37 -4.05
CA SER A 330 4.99 -7.47 -3.25
C SER A 330 5.28 -7.69 -1.76
N CYS A 331 6.22 -8.58 -1.42
CA CYS A 331 6.68 -8.78 -0.05
C CYS A 331 7.28 -7.51 0.52
N PHE A 332 8.20 -6.88 -0.22
CA PHE A 332 8.85 -5.63 0.18
C PHE A 332 7.84 -4.50 0.44
N ARG A 333 6.84 -4.33 -0.44
CA ARG A 333 5.77 -3.34 -0.24
C ARG A 333 4.93 -3.64 1.01
N ALA A 334 4.47 -4.88 1.17
CA ALA A 334 3.61 -5.26 2.27
C ALA A 334 4.32 -5.16 3.64
N GLU A 335 5.61 -5.51 3.70
CA GLU A 335 6.44 -5.35 4.88
C GLU A 335 6.62 -3.87 5.25
N SER A 336 7.02 -3.04 4.27
CA SER A 336 7.24 -1.60 4.47
C SER A 336 6.00 -0.87 5.00
N GLU A 337 4.81 -1.22 4.52
CA GLU A 337 3.55 -0.65 5.02
C GLU A 337 3.33 -0.90 6.52
N LEU A 338 3.73 -2.08 7.02
CA LEU A 338 3.58 -2.43 8.43
C LEU A 338 4.71 -1.89 9.31
N VAL A 339 5.94 -1.79 8.77
CA VAL A 339 7.10 -1.24 9.52
C VAL A 339 6.82 0.16 10.03
N PHE A 340 6.27 1.05 9.19
CA PHE A 340 6.01 2.43 9.59
C PHE A 340 4.93 2.58 10.66
N GLU A 341 4.01 1.62 10.76
CA GLU A 341 2.91 1.65 11.73
C GLU A 341 3.25 0.90 13.02
N LEU A 342 3.95 -0.24 12.92
CA LEU A 342 4.30 -1.08 14.07
C LEU A 342 5.64 -0.71 14.72
N GLY A 343 6.57 -0.10 13.98
CA GLY A 343 7.92 0.20 14.47
C GLY A 343 8.78 -1.04 14.75
N LEU A 344 8.39 -2.19 14.20
CA LEU A 344 9.12 -3.45 14.33
C LEU A 344 10.27 -3.50 13.30
N ARG A 345 11.28 -4.33 13.60
CA ARG A 345 12.46 -4.43 12.72
C ARG A 345 12.10 -5.18 11.43
N PRO A 346 12.32 -4.58 10.24
CA PRO A 346 12.13 -5.29 8.97
C PRO A 346 13.07 -6.48 8.82
N SER A 347 12.79 -7.30 7.81
CA SER A 347 13.66 -8.33 7.28
C SER A 347 14.94 -7.73 6.68
N SER A 348 15.75 -8.53 5.98
CA SER A 348 16.92 -8.05 5.23
C SER A 348 16.69 -8.07 3.72
N LEU A 349 15.43 -8.24 3.29
CA LEU A 349 15.05 -8.33 1.88
C LEU A 349 15.40 -7.05 1.11
N GLU A 350 15.36 -5.90 1.77
CA GLU A 350 15.72 -4.59 1.25
C GLU A 350 17.18 -4.45 0.85
N ASN A 351 18.04 -5.37 1.30
CA ASN A 351 19.47 -5.38 0.99
C ASN A 351 19.75 -6.14 -0.32
N PHE A 352 18.74 -6.80 -0.91
CA PHE A 352 18.82 -7.40 -2.23
C PHE A 352 18.31 -6.42 -3.28
N SER A 353 18.90 -6.47 -4.47
CA SER A 353 18.52 -5.61 -5.61
C SER A 353 18.25 -6.47 -6.82
N TYR A 354 17.14 -6.23 -7.52
CA TYR A 354 16.91 -6.75 -8.87
C TYR A 354 17.52 -5.79 -9.91
N PRO A 355 18.00 -6.30 -11.07
CA PRO A 355 18.65 -5.48 -12.07
C PRO A 355 17.64 -4.60 -12.81
N GLN A 356 16.40 -5.07 -12.91
CA GLN A 356 15.28 -4.30 -13.45
C GLN A 356 14.54 -3.56 -12.33
N PRO A 357 14.24 -2.25 -12.51
CA PRO A 357 13.54 -1.44 -11.52
C PRO A 357 12.08 -1.88 -11.32
N PHE A 358 11.52 -2.55 -12.34
CA PHE A 358 10.13 -2.97 -12.40
C PHE A 358 10.04 -4.46 -12.67
N PRO A 359 9.01 -5.13 -12.10
CA PRO A 359 8.72 -6.50 -12.44
C PRO A 359 8.27 -6.67 -13.89
N THR A 360 8.55 -7.82 -14.49
CA THR A 360 8.07 -8.15 -15.84
C THR A 360 6.56 -8.40 -15.83
N PRO A 361 5.80 -7.89 -16.82
CA PRO A 361 4.36 -8.14 -16.94
C PRO A 361 4.03 -9.63 -17.06
N PRO A 362 2.84 -10.05 -16.59
CA PRO A 362 2.29 -11.37 -16.89
C PRO A 362 2.27 -11.63 -18.41
N GLU A 363 2.55 -12.88 -18.80
CA GLU A 363 2.50 -13.28 -20.21
C GLU A 363 1.12 -13.04 -20.82
N GLY A 364 1.07 -12.53 -22.04
CA GLY A 364 -0.20 -12.27 -22.73
C GLY A 364 -0.93 -10.99 -22.32
N LEU A 365 -0.59 -10.36 -21.19
CA LEU A 365 -1.25 -9.14 -20.73
C LEU A 365 -1.16 -8.02 -21.77
N LEU A 366 0.05 -7.81 -22.29
CA LEU A 366 0.38 -6.80 -23.30
C LEU A 366 0.34 -7.36 -24.74
N SER A 367 -0.12 -8.60 -24.95
CA SER A 367 -0.09 -9.23 -26.27
C SER A 367 -1.36 -8.93 -27.06
N ASP A 368 -1.23 -8.29 -28.23
CA ASP A 368 -2.33 -8.01 -29.14
C ASP A 368 -2.96 -9.31 -29.67
N PHE A 369 -4.19 -9.63 -29.26
CA PHE A 369 -5.04 -10.52 -30.04
C PHE A 369 -6.04 -9.64 -30.79
N SER A 370 -6.00 -9.70 -32.12
CA SER A 370 -6.97 -9.08 -33.01
C SER A 370 -8.40 -9.41 -32.55
N PRO A 371 -9.38 -8.49 -32.68
CA PRO A 371 -10.76 -8.76 -32.32
C PRO A 371 -11.20 -10.03 -33.04
N ALA A 372 -11.71 -11.00 -32.29
CA ALA A 372 -12.19 -12.25 -32.82
C ALA A 372 -13.24 -11.96 -33.91
N THR A 373 -12.85 -12.10 -35.17
CA THR A 373 -13.76 -12.18 -36.31
C THR A 373 -14.43 -13.54 -36.29
N ASP A 374 -15.24 -13.79 -35.25
CA ASP A 374 -16.29 -14.80 -35.22
C ASP A 374 -17.10 -14.54 -33.94
N GLY A 375 -18.41 -14.28 -34.10
CA GLY A 375 -19.37 -13.85 -33.07
C GLY A 375 -19.60 -14.86 -31.94
N SER A 376 -18.53 -15.19 -31.23
CA SER A 376 -18.51 -15.98 -29.99
C SER A 376 -18.18 -15.04 -28.83
N SER A 377 -18.87 -15.23 -27.71
CA SER A 377 -18.94 -14.38 -26.52
C SER A 377 -17.66 -13.60 -26.16
N VAL A 378 -17.64 -12.30 -26.49
CA VAL A 378 -16.60 -11.31 -26.11
C VAL A 378 -16.64 -10.95 -24.60
N GLY A 379 -17.32 -11.74 -23.76
CA GLY A 379 -17.86 -11.24 -22.50
C GLY A 379 -16.96 -11.26 -21.26
N LEU A 380 -16.20 -12.34 -21.02
CA LEU A 380 -15.59 -12.58 -19.68
C LEU A 380 -14.05 -12.55 -19.67
N ASP A 381 -13.40 -13.04 -20.73
CA ASP A 381 -11.93 -13.07 -20.80
C ASP A 381 -11.35 -11.67 -21.04
N GLU A 382 -12.07 -10.82 -21.78
CA GLU A 382 -11.65 -9.43 -22.05
C GLU A 382 -11.85 -8.52 -20.83
N GLU A 383 -12.96 -8.68 -20.09
CA GLU A 383 -13.19 -7.95 -18.85
C GLU A 383 -12.11 -8.26 -17.80
N GLN A 384 -11.77 -9.55 -17.63
CA GLN A 384 -10.68 -9.95 -16.73
C GLN A 384 -9.34 -9.38 -17.19
N ARG A 385 -9.06 -9.38 -18.50
CA ARG A 385 -7.82 -8.80 -19.04
C ARG A 385 -7.69 -7.32 -18.73
N GLN A 386 -8.77 -6.54 -18.87
CA GLN A 386 -8.76 -5.12 -18.52
C GLN A 386 -8.52 -4.90 -17.02
N VAL A 387 -9.08 -5.75 -16.16
CA VAL A 387 -8.83 -5.70 -14.72
C VAL A 387 -7.36 -6.01 -14.41
N ASP A 388 -6.79 -7.03 -15.06
CA ASP A 388 -5.39 -7.39 -14.89
C ASP A 388 -4.45 -6.27 -15.39
N GLU A 389 -4.81 -5.60 -16.49
CA GLU A 389 -4.03 -4.49 -17.05
C GLU A 389 -4.02 -3.28 -16.11
N ARG A 390 -5.20 -2.89 -15.60
CA ARG A 390 -5.33 -1.81 -14.62
C ARG A 390 -4.60 -2.15 -13.32
N GLY A 391 -4.77 -3.37 -12.81
CA GLY A 391 -4.08 -3.86 -11.61
C GLY A 391 -2.56 -3.88 -11.78
N TRP A 392 -2.08 -4.28 -12.94
CA TRP A 392 -0.66 -4.23 -13.29
C TRP A 392 -0.12 -2.80 -13.33
N CYS A 393 -0.82 -1.88 -14.00
CA CYS A 393 -0.47 -0.46 -14.05
C CYS A 393 -0.44 0.17 -12.66
N TYR A 394 -1.42 -0.13 -11.82
CA TYR A 394 -1.46 0.25 -10.41
C TYR A 394 -0.25 -0.28 -9.64
N TYR A 395 0.02 -1.58 -9.78
CA TYR A 395 1.12 -2.24 -9.10
C TYR A 395 2.48 -1.62 -9.44
N LEU A 396 2.73 -1.33 -10.72
CA LEU A 396 3.95 -0.63 -11.15
C LEU A 396 4.01 0.80 -10.63
N SER A 397 2.89 1.52 -10.64
CA SER A 397 2.79 2.90 -10.13
C SER A 397 3.07 3.01 -8.64
N GLU A 398 2.64 2.00 -7.86
CA GLU A 398 2.94 1.89 -6.44
C GLU A 398 4.42 1.59 -6.16
N ILE A 399 5.07 0.79 -7.01
CA ILE A 399 6.50 0.51 -6.88
C ILE A 399 7.32 1.74 -7.27
N SER A 400 6.94 2.43 -8.35
CA SER A 400 7.71 3.56 -8.90
C SER A 400 7.83 4.73 -7.92
N ILE A 401 6.75 5.03 -7.19
CA ILE A 401 6.73 6.15 -6.25
C ILE A 401 7.41 5.84 -4.91
N ARG A 402 7.48 4.54 -4.55
CA ARG A 402 7.81 4.09 -3.19
C ARG A 402 9.12 4.73 -2.72
N ARG A 403 10.21 4.46 -3.45
CA ARG A 403 11.55 4.98 -3.17
C ARG A 403 11.54 6.48 -2.83
N THR A 404 10.86 7.28 -3.63
CA THR A 404 10.82 8.74 -3.45
C THR A 404 10.10 9.14 -2.18
N VAL A 405 8.93 8.53 -1.91
CA VAL A 405 8.18 8.75 -0.67
C VAL A 405 9.08 8.44 0.53
N ASP A 406 9.80 7.32 0.50
CA ASP A 406 10.58 6.90 1.67
C ASP A 406 11.84 7.74 1.86
N GLU A 407 12.44 8.22 0.78
CA GLU A 407 13.49 9.25 0.85
C GLU A 407 12.96 10.54 1.49
N THR A 408 11.74 10.98 1.14
CA THR A 408 11.05 12.09 1.83
C THR A 408 10.86 11.80 3.31
N LEU A 409 10.39 10.60 3.67
CA LEU A 409 10.17 10.22 5.07
C LEU A 409 11.48 10.22 5.86
N ASN A 410 12.55 9.65 5.31
CA ASN A 410 13.88 9.66 5.93
C ASN A 410 14.43 11.07 6.12
N LEU A 411 14.22 11.96 5.17
CA LEU A 411 14.67 13.34 5.28
C LEU A 411 13.92 14.11 6.37
N LEU A 412 12.59 13.97 6.41
CA LEU A 412 11.75 14.79 7.27
C LEU A 412 11.57 14.21 8.67
N TYR A 413 11.38 12.89 8.82
CA TYR A 413 10.94 12.30 10.09
C TYR A 413 12.07 11.73 10.94
N ARG A 414 13.23 11.39 10.36
CA ARG A 414 14.35 10.76 11.09
C ARG A 414 14.85 11.57 12.29
N HIS A 415 14.75 12.90 12.21
CA HIS A 415 15.21 13.81 13.26
C HIS A 415 14.10 14.33 14.17
N GLY A 416 12.85 13.94 13.91
CA GLY A 416 11.68 14.24 14.74
C GLY A 416 11.31 15.72 14.84
N GLU A 417 10.43 16.01 15.80
CA GLU A 417 9.78 17.32 15.97
C GLU A 417 10.77 18.45 16.27
N ALA A 418 11.84 18.15 17.01
CA ALA A 418 12.87 19.14 17.36
C ALA A 418 13.60 19.68 16.12
N TYR A 419 13.76 18.86 15.08
CA TYR A 419 14.32 19.30 13.81
C TYR A 419 13.35 20.18 13.04
N TRP A 420 12.05 19.86 13.05
CA TRP A 420 11.02 20.65 12.38
C TRP A 420 10.99 22.08 12.89
N MET A 421 11.02 22.25 14.21
CA MET A 421 11.01 23.57 14.86
C MET A 421 12.19 24.45 14.45
N LYS A 422 13.36 23.86 14.20
CA LYS A 422 14.60 24.58 13.88
C LYS A 422 14.78 24.88 12.39
N ASN A 423 14.05 24.20 11.51
CA ASN A 423 14.31 24.24 10.08
C ASN A 423 13.06 24.53 9.21
N PRO A 424 12.20 25.52 9.55
CA PRO A 424 10.94 25.75 8.83
C PRO A 424 11.14 26.07 7.33
N ALA A 425 12.18 26.82 6.96
CA ALA A 425 12.49 27.12 5.56
C ALA A 425 12.85 25.85 4.77
N HIS A 426 13.53 24.88 5.39
CA HIS A 426 13.84 23.61 4.75
C HIS A 426 12.57 22.78 4.54
N LEU A 427 11.68 22.70 5.54
CA LEU A 427 10.40 21.99 5.42
C LEU A 427 9.57 22.50 4.24
N ILE A 428 9.46 23.82 4.11
CA ILE A 428 8.68 24.48 3.05
C ILE A 428 9.30 24.22 1.68
N ARG A 429 10.64 24.30 1.57
CA ARG A 429 11.36 23.94 0.34
C ARG A 429 11.10 22.47 -0.04
N GLN A 430 11.17 21.55 0.93
CA GLN A 430 10.93 20.13 0.67
C GLN A 430 9.50 19.84 0.24
N TYR A 431 8.52 20.53 0.83
CA TYR A 431 7.13 20.45 0.39
C TYR A 431 6.97 20.86 -1.09
N HIS A 432 7.57 21.98 -1.52
CA HIS A 432 7.47 22.44 -2.92
C HIS A 432 8.19 21.50 -3.90
N GLU A 433 9.32 20.92 -3.50
CA GLU A 433 10.01 19.88 -4.28
C GLU A 433 9.14 18.63 -4.41
N CYS A 434 8.52 18.19 -3.31
CA CYS A 434 7.62 17.02 -3.34
C CYS A 434 6.39 17.27 -4.20
N GLU A 435 5.80 18.48 -4.21
CA GLU A 435 4.68 18.79 -5.10
C GLU A 435 5.07 18.68 -6.58
N GLN A 436 6.30 19.06 -6.96
CA GLN A 436 6.80 18.87 -8.33
C GLN A 436 6.97 17.38 -8.64
N GLN A 437 7.49 16.59 -7.71
CA GLN A 437 7.66 15.15 -7.87
C GLN A 437 6.32 14.41 -7.97
N ILE A 438 5.31 14.81 -7.19
CA ILE A 438 3.94 14.29 -7.28
C ILE A 438 3.34 14.63 -8.65
N ALA A 439 3.49 15.87 -9.12
CA ALA A 439 2.97 16.30 -10.42
C ALA A 439 3.61 15.52 -11.57
N LEU A 440 4.93 15.31 -11.50
CA LEU A 440 5.68 14.52 -12.45
C LEU A 440 5.23 13.05 -12.45
N TRP A 441 5.19 12.42 -11.27
CA TRP A 441 4.72 11.05 -11.13
C TRP A 441 3.32 10.86 -11.71
N LYS A 442 2.39 11.76 -11.38
CA LYS A 442 1.02 11.80 -11.93
C LYS A 442 1.00 11.90 -13.45
N TYR A 443 1.86 12.73 -14.04
CA TYR A 443 1.93 12.93 -15.49
C TYR A 443 2.35 11.65 -16.23
N HIS A 444 3.26 10.88 -15.65
CA HIS A 444 3.74 9.63 -16.25
C HIS A 444 2.90 8.40 -15.90
N LEU A 445 1.81 8.54 -15.14
CA LEU A 445 0.90 7.43 -14.90
C LEU A 445 0.26 6.95 -16.21
N PRO A 446 0.04 5.63 -16.36
CA PRO A 446 -0.79 5.07 -17.43
C PRO A 446 -2.19 5.69 -17.44
N SER A 447 -2.73 5.96 -18.64
CA SER A 447 -4.08 6.54 -18.80
C SER A 447 -5.16 5.73 -18.08
N VAL A 448 -5.02 4.40 -18.05
CA VAL A 448 -5.96 3.46 -17.42
C VAL A 448 -6.04 3.59 -15.89
N VAL A 449 -5.07 4.23 -15.23
CA VAL A 449 -5.07 4.49 -13.77
C VAL A 449 -4.76 5.96 -13.45
N GLN A 450 -4.79 6.85 -14.45
CA GLN A 450 -4.54 8.26 -14.25
C GLN A 450 -5.75 8.91 -13.53
N PHE A 451 -5.47 9.89 -12.69
CA PHE A 451 -6.48 10.58 -11.88
C PHE A 451 -6.27 12.09 -11.92
N ASP A 452 -7.24 12.86 -11.46
CA ASP A 452 -7.11 14.30 -11.21
C ASP A 452 -7.17 14.64 -9.72
N ASN A 453 -6.54 15.74 -9.29
CA ASN A 453 -6.49 16.07 -7.85
C ASN A 453 -7.88 16.42 -7.28
N ASN A 454 -8.70 17.11 -8.09
CA ASN A 454 -9.97 17.69 -7.65
C ASN A 454 -11.20 16.87 -8.07
N VAL A 455 -11.02 15.83 -8.87
CA VAL A 455 -12.11 14.96 -9.35
C VAL A 455 -11.94 13.59 -8.71
N LEU A 456 -13.02 13.07 -8.11
CA LEU A 456 -13.02 11.72 -7.55
C LEU A 456 -13.05 10.70 -8.70
N PRO A 457 -12.06 9.77 -8.80
CA PRO A 457 -12.06 8.77 -9.85
C PRO A 457 -13.27 7.83 -9.77
N ASP A 458 -13.72 7.34 -10.93
CA ASP A 458 -14.76 6.32 -11.05
C ASP A 458 -14.23 4.89 -10.89
N GLU A 459 -12.90 4.74 -10.78
CA GLU A 459 -12.19 3.46 -10.82
C GLU A 459 -11.31 3.30 -9.56
N GLU A 460 -11.27 2.08 -9.03
CA GLU A 460 -10.66 1.73 -7.74
C GLU A 460 -9.16 2.03 -7.68
N PHE A 461 -8.40 1.67 -8.72
CA PHE A 461 -6.96 1.85 -8.74
C PHE A 461 -6.56 3.32 -8.90
N ALA A 462 -7.24 4.07 -9.77
CA ALA A 462 -7.06 5.51 -9.90
C ALA A 462 -7.39 6.23 -8.57
N ALA A 463 -8.48 5.83 -7.90
CA ALA A 463 -8.82 6.34 -6.56
C ALA A 463 -7.75 6.00 -5.51
N ALA A 464 -7.18 4.79 -5.56
CA ALA A 464 -6.10 4.39 -4.67
C ALA A 464 -4.83 5.22 -4.89
N LEU A 465 -4.42 5.46 -6.15
CA LEU A 465 -3.25 6.30 -6.47
C LEU A 465 -3.47 7.77 -6.10
N GLN A 466 -4.69 8.29 -6.28
CA GLN A 466 -5.06 9.61 -5.79
C GLN A 466 -4.91 9.70 -4.26
N GLY A 467 -5.33 8.65 -3.54
CA GLY A 467 -5.11 8.52 -2.10
C GLY A 467 -3.63 8.51 -1.72
N ARG A 468 -2.76 7.85 -2.49
CA ARG A 468 -1.30 7.88 -2.27
C ARG A 468 -0.72 9.28 -2.43
N ALA A 469 -1.16 10.04 -3.43
CA ALA A 469 -0.74 11.42 -3.61
C ALA A 469 -1.13 12.30 -2.40
N ALA A 470 -2.36 12.13 -1.88
CA ALA A 470 -2.82 12.84 -0.69
C ALA A 470 -1.97 12.50 0.55
N LEU A 471 -1.67 11.22 0.76
CA LEU A 471 -0.81 10.78 1.87
C LEU A 471 0.61 11.35 1.77
N TRP A 472 1.20 11.42 0.57
CA TRP A 472 2.54 12.00 0.42
C TRP A 472 2.55 13.49 0.75
N ARG A 473 1.51 14.23 0.33
CA ARG A 473 1.36 15.64 0.72
C ARG A 473 1.26 15.79 2.23
N GLU A 474 0.41 14.99 2.86
CA GLU A 474 0.23 14.96 4.32
C GLU A 474 1.57 14.74 5.04
N TYR A 475 2.41 13.81 4.56
CA TYR A 475 3.74 13.59 5.14
C TYR A 475 4.63 14.83 5.10
N THR A 476 4.55 15.65 4.06
CA THR A 476 5.38 16.86 3.92
C THR A 476 4.81 18.07 4.65
N LEU A 477 3.49 18.14 4.80
CA LEU A 477 2.76 19.26 5.36
C LEU A 477 2.59 19.15 6.88
N ARG A 478 2.45 17.93 7.43
CA ARG A 478 2.36 17.70 8.89
C ARG A 478 3.51 18.34 9.69
N PRO A 479 4.79 18.23 9.30
CA PRO A 479 5.88 18.92 10.00
C PRO A 479 5.73 20.44 10.02
N ILE A 480 5.17 21.02 8.95
CA ILE A 480 4.91 22.47 8.83
C ILE A 480 3.77 22.86 9.76
N LEU A 481 2.67 22.10 9.78
CA LEU A 481 1.58 22.29 10.73
C LEU A 481 2.07 22.19 12.18
N TYR A 482 2.93 21.20 12.49
CA TYR A 482 3.53 21.07 13.80
C TYR A 482 4.31 22.34 14.19
N TYR A 483 5.13 22.88 13.29
CA TYR A 483 5.85 24.13 13.52
C TYR A 483 4.90 25.30 13.83
N VAL A 484 3.82 25.46 13.05
CA VAL A 484 2.85 26.54 13.25
C VAL A 484 2.11 26.43 14.59
N LEU A 485 1.72 25.21 14.98
CA LEU A 485 0.99 24.96 16.24
C LEU A 485 1.87 25.15 17.48
N HIS A 486 3.17 24.85 17.40
CA HIS A 486 4.05 24.75 18.57
C HIS A 486 5.09 25.88 18.70
N ARG A 487 5.14 26.84 17.77
CA ARG A 487 6.04 28.00 17.88
C ARG A 487 5.70 28.92 19.03
N SER A 488 6.70 29.64 19.55
CA SER A 488 6.45 30.76 20.45
C SER A 488 5.66 31.86 19.70
N PRO A 489 4.64 32.48 20.32
CA PRO A 489 3.90 33.60 19.70
C PRO A 489 4.81 34.77 19.30
N GLU A 490 5.90 34.98 20.04
CA GLU A 490 6.84 36.09 19.88
C GLU A 490 7.81 35.92 18.69
N GLU A 491 8.00 34.69 18.23
CA GLU A 491 8.91 34.40 17.11
C GLU A 491 8.26 34.74 15.77
N PRO A 492 9.00 35.36 14.83
CA PRO A 492 8.49 35.61 13.48
C PRO A 492 8.18 34.29 12.80
N ILE A 493 7.00 34.19 12.20
CA ILE A 493 6.60 33.03 11.41
C ILE A 493 7.13 33.15 9.98
N HIS A 494 7.54 32.03 9.40
CA HIS A 494 7.86 31.99 7.98
C HIS A 494 6.61 32.37 7.16
N PRO A 495 6.69 33.27 6.16
CA PRO A 495 5.52 33.85 5.47
C PRO A 495 4.53 32.82 4.90
N GLU A 496 5.03 31.71 4.37
CA GLU A 496 4.20 30.64 3.77
C GLU A 496 3.67 29.61 4.76
N ALA A 497 4.20 29.54 5.99
CA ALA A 497 3.92 28.43 6.90
C ALA A 497 2.44 28.35 7.29
N GLU A 498 1.79 29.49 7.52
CA GLU A 498 0.37 29.54 7.88
C GLU A 498 -0.54 29.00 6.76
N ALA A 499 -0.28 29.44 5.52
CA ALA A 499 -1.04 28.97 4.35
C ALA A 499 -0.88 27.47 4.13
N LEU A 500 0.33 26.94 4.33
CA LEU A 500 0.61 25.51 4.22
C LEU A 500 0.02 24.70 5.38
N ALA A 501 -0.02 25.25 6.60
CA ALA A 501 -0.72 24.63 7.72
C ALA A 501 -2.24 24.53 7.48
N VAL A 502 -2.85 25.56 6.87
CA VAL A 502 -4.25 25.48 6.42
C VAL A 502 -4.43 24.41 5.33
N LYS A 503 -3.49 24.30 4.37
CA LYS A 503 -3.52 23.27 3.35
C LYS A 503 -3.46 21.85 3.95
N GLU A 504 -2.67 21.64 5.01
CA GLU A 504 -2.60 20.36 5.71
C GLU A 504 -3.96 19.94 6.28
N ILE A 505 -4.62 20.88 6.96
CA ILE A 505 -5.93 20.67 7.55
C ILE A 505 -6.96 20.33 6.46
N GLN A 506 -6.92 21.01 5.32
CA GLN A 506 -7.81 20.74 4.20
C GLN A 506 -7.58 19.36 3.56
N ILE A 507 -6.32 18.92 3.48
CA ILE A 507 -5.98 17.57 3.00
C ILE A 507 -6.52 16.52 3.97
N CYS A 508 -6.33 16.72 5.28
CA CYS A 508 -6.88 15.84 6.30
C CYS A 508 -8.42 15.76 6.25
N ALA A 509 -9.10 16.90 6.11
CA ALA A 509 -10.55 16.95 5.92
C ALA A 509 -11.00 16.14 4.69
N THR A 510 -10.32 16.34 3.56
CA THR A 510 -10.59 15.60 2.33
C THR A 510 -10.36 14.10 2.49
N MET A 511 -9.29 13.71 3.20
CA MET A 511 -8.98 12.31 3.48
C MET A 511 -10.07 11.64 4.31
N VAL A 512 -10.57 12.28 5.38
CA VAL A 512 -11.66 11.73 6.20
C VAL A 512 -12.88 11.42 5.34
N HIS A 513 -13.34 12.36 4.51
CA HIS A 513 -14.48 12.13 3.63
C HIS A 513 -14.25 11.00 2.63
N ARG A 514 -13.13 11.01 1.91
CA ARG A 514 -12.87 10.02 0.86
C ARG A 514 -12.64 8.62 1.42
N MET A 515 -11.97 8.54 2.57
CA MET A 515 -11.62 7.26 3.19
C MET A 515 -12.80 6.63 3.93
N ALA A 516 -13.79 7.38 4.39
CA ALA A 516 -14.95 6.83 5.13
C ALA A 516 -15.70 5.72 4.35
N PHE A 517 -15.72 5.78 3.02
CA PHE A 517 -16.46 4.85 2.15
C PHE A 517 -15.71 3.55 1.82
N HIS A 518 -14.51 3.34 2.38
CA HIS A 518 -13.74 2.13 2.10
C HIS A 518 -14.50 0.86 2.49
N ARG A 519 -14.39 -0.19 1.66
CA ARG A 519 -14.89 -1.53 1.99
C ARG A 519 -13.77 -2.38 2.57
N ARG A 520 -14.08 -3.63 2.91
CA ARG A 520 -13.07 -4.55 3.43
C ARG A 520 -12.07 -4.93 2.35
N HIS A 521 -10.80 -4.59 2.58
CA HIS A 521 -9.66 -5.01 1.78
C HIS A 521 -8.39 -5.01 2.64
N GLY A 522 -7.26 -5.44 2.06
CA GLY A 522 -5.98 -5.56 2.78
C GLY A 522 -5.35 -4.23 3.22
N GLY A 523 -6.05 -3.10 3.11
CA GLY A 523 -5.62 -1.78 3.57
C GLY A 523 -6.58 -1.14 4.59
N THR A 524 -7.71 -1.77 4.91
CA THR A 524 -8.76 -1.24 5.81
C THR A 524 -8.22 -0.81 7.17
N TRP A 525 -7.34 -1.61 7.78
CA TRP A 525 -6.71 -1.26 9.06
C TRP A 525 -5.84 0.00 8.96
N LEU A 526 -5.04 0.13 7.90
CA LEU A 526 -4.20 1.31 7.65
C LEU A 526 -5.07 2.55 7.41
N ILE A 527 -6.15 2.40 6.64
CA ILE A 527 -7.11 3.49 6.38
C ILE A 527 -7.74 3.96 7.69
N SER A 528 -8.18 3.05 8.56
CA SER A 528 -8.74 3.40 9.88
C SER A 528 -7.78 4.24 10.71
N ARG A 529 -6.49 3.86 10.73
CA ARG A 529 -5.44 4.64 11.41
C ARG A 529 -5.22 6.02 10.79
N LYS A 530 -5.29 6.14 9.46
CA LYS A 530 -5.18 7.43 8.77
C LYS A 530 -6.41 8.32 8.98
N ILE A 531 -7.61 7.76 9.07
CA ILE A 531 -8.83 8.50 9.45
C ILE A 531 -8.67 9.08 10.85
N PHE A 532 -8.24 8.27 11.82
CA PHE A 532 -7.99 8.75 13.19
C PHE A 532 -6.93 9.86 13.23
N LEU A 533 -5.83 9.69 12.49
CA LEU A 533 -4.77 10.71 12.36
C LEU A 533 -5.31 12.02 11.81
N ALA A 534 -6.01 11.97 10.68
CA ALA A 534 -6.56 13.15 10.02
C ALA A 534 -7.60 13.86 10.92
N ALA A 535 -8.42 13.09 11.64
CA ALA A 535 -9.37 13.62 12.62
C ALA A 535 -8.65 14.31 13.80
N CYS A 536 -7.54 13.74 14.29
CA CYS A 536 -6.73 14.39 15.34
C CYS A 536 -6.13 15.72 14.86
N ILE A 537 -5.72 15.83 13.59
CA ILE A 537 -5.26 17.09 12.98
C ILE A 537 -6.38 18.14 12.94
N VAL A 538 -7.60 17.72 12.55
CA VAL A 538 -8.78 18.60 12.55
C VAL A 538 -9.14 19.04 13.98
N VAL A 539 -9.06 18.15 14.97
CA VAL A 539 -9.23 18.52 16.39
C VAL A 539 -8.13 19.48 16.84
N ALA A 540 -6.87 19.28 16.40
CA ALA A 540 -5.76 20.14 16.78
C ALA A 540 -5.97 21.59 16.32
N SER A 541 -6.51 21.81 15.12
CA SER A 541 -6.85 23.16 14.65
C SER A 541 -8.05 23.75 15.40
N ALA A 542 -9.06 22.95 15.72
CA ALA A 542 -10.21 23.41 16.51
C ALA A 542 -9.81 23.80 17.96
N ALA A 543 -8.97 23.01 18.62
CA ALA A 543 -8.44 23.28 19.96
C ALA A 543 -7.48 24.49 19.98
N ASN A 544 -6.85 24.81 18.84
CA ASN A 544 -5.86 25.89 18.71
C ASN A 544 -6.27 26.92 17.66
N SER A 545 -7.55 27.31 17.62
CA SER A 545 -8.09 28.19 16.58
C SER A 545 -7.47 29.60 16.54
N HIS A 546 -6.73 29.99 17.58
CA HIS A 546 -5.94 31.21 17.62
C HIS A 546 -4.64 31.13 16.79
N ARG A 547 -4.21 29.92 16.40
CA ARG A 547 -3.03 29.67 15.55
C ARG A 547 -3.43 29.36 14.12
N VAL A 548 -4.41 28.48 13.93
CA VAL A 548 -4.89 28.04 12.61
C VAL A 548 -6.38 27.77 12.68
N SER A 549 -7.15 28.25 11.72
CA SER A 549 -8.59 28.04 11.67
C SER A 549 -8.92 26.56 11.36
N PRO A 550 -9.88 25.94 12.08
CA PRO A 550 -10.44 24.67 11.67
C PRO A 550 -11.31 24.81 10.40
N PRO A 551 -11.60 23.71 9.68
CA PRO A 551 -12.62 23.69 8.64
C PRO A 551 -13.98 24.10 9.20
N GLU A 552 -14.85 24.70 8.39
CA GLU A 552 -16.19 25.12 8.82
C GLU A 552 -17.02 23.90 9.25
N GLU A 553 -16.85 22.78 8.55
CA GLU A 553 -17.53 21.52 8.71
C GLU A 553 -16.84 20.55 9.71
N TRP A 554 -15.95 21.05 10.57
CA TRP A 554 -15.13 20.19 11.43
C TRP A 554 -15.94 19.24 12.32
N HIS A 555 -17.09 19.64 12.85
CA HIS A 555 -17.95 18.73 13.62
C HIS A 555 -18.42 17.54 12.79
N THR A 556 -18.85 17.78 11.55
CA THR A 556 -19.28 16.74 10.60
C THR A 556 -18.13 15.81 10.27
N LEU A 557 -16.92 16.36 10.04
CA LEU A 557 -15.71 15.57 9.79
C LEU A 557 -15.41 14.61 10.94
N ILE A 558 -15.46 15.08 12.18
CA ILE A 558 -15.19 14.23 13.34
C ILE A 558 -16.27 13.16 13.52
N GLY A 559 -17.54 13.50 13.30
CA GLY A 559 -18.64 12.52 13.28
C GLY A 559 -18.42 11.39 12.27
N ILE A 560 -18.04 11.74 11.03
CA ILE A 560 -17.72 10.78 9.97
C ILE A 560 -16.52 9.89 10.36
N ALA A 561 -15.48 10.49 10.95
CA ALA A 561 -14.31 9.75 11.39
C ALA A 561 -14.65 8.74 12.49
N ILE A 562 -15.44 9.13 13.49
CA ILE A 562 -15.88 8.25 14.58
C ILE A 562 -16.71 7.10 14.04
N GLN A 563 -17.73 7.41 13.23
CA GLN A 563 -18.58 6.41 12.59
C GLN A 563 -17.78 5.40 11.74
N SER A 564 -16.75 5.89 11.05
CA SER A 564 -15.84 5.04 10.26
C SER A 564 -14.98 4.11 11.12
N LEU A 565 -14.57 4.55 12.32
CA LEU A 565 -13.81 3.73 13.27
C LEU A 565 -14.71 2.72 13.98
N GLU A 566 -15.92 3.14 14.39
CA GLU A 566 -16.92 2.28 15.03
C GLU A 566 -17.29 1.08 14.15
N ARG A 567 -17.38 1.29 12.83
CA ARG A 567 -17.64 0.22 11.87
C ARG A 567 -16.72 -0.99 12.02
N TRP A 568 -15.45 -0.78 12.38
CA TRP A 568 -14.46 -1.86 12.50
C TRP A 568 -14.10 -2.20 13.95
N ALA A 569 -14.69 -1.50 14.92
CA ALA A 569 -14.35 -1.59 16.34
C ALA A 569 -14.67 -2.96 16.97
N GLU A 570 -15.61 -3.72 16.41
CA GLU A 570 -15.93 -5.09 16.86
C GLU A 570 -14.83 -6.10 16.56
N GLU A 571 -14.06 -5.86 15.50
CA GLU A 571 -13.04 -6.80 15.03
C GLU A 571 -11.62 -6.36 15.35
N ALA A 572 -11.43 -5.08 15.64
CA ALA A 572 -10.13 -4.49 15.95
C ALA A 572 -10.22 -3.63 17.22
N SER A 573 -9.71 -4.15 18.34
CA SER A 573 -9.77 -3.47 19.64
C SER A 573 -8.96 -2.18 19.68
N ASP A 574 -7.87 -2.10 18.91
CA ASP A 574 -7.09 -0.88 18.71
C ASP A 574 -7.89 0.19 17.96
N VAL A 575 -8.66 -0.21 16.94
CA VAL A 575 -9.55 0.72 16.21
C VAL A 575 -10.67 1.23 17.09
N ARG A 576 -11.28 0.36 17.92
CA ARG A 576 -12.23 0.77 18.96
C ARG A 576 -11.61 1.82 19.88
N ARG A 577 -10.40 1.55 20.37
CA ARG A 577 -9.71 2.46 21.27
C ARG A 577 -9.41 3.82 20.64
N MET A 578 -9.06 3.85 19.35
CA MET A 578 -8.92 5.10 18.59
C MET A 578 -10.25 5.87 18.54
N GLY A 579 -11.37 5.19 18.28
CA GLY A 579 -12.71 5.79 18.30
C GLY A 579 -13.06 6.41 19.65
N ASP A 580 -12.88 5.66 20.74
CA ASP A 580 -13.17 6.12 22.11
C ASP A 580 -12.36 7.38 22.48
N ILE A 581 -11.07 7.40 22.12
CA ILE A 581 -10.18 8.55 22.35
C ILE A 581 -10.66 9.75 21.53
N LEU A 582 -11.02 9.55 20.26
CA LEU A 582 -11.47 10.62 19.39
C LEU A 582 -12.78 11.26 19.88
N VAL A 583 -13.74 10.44 20.36
CA VAL A 583 -14.97 10.92 21.01
C VAL A 583 -14.64 11.79 22.22
N SER A 584 -13.72 11.34 23.08
CA SER A 584 -13.33 12.11 24.26
C SER A 584 -12.65 13.44 23.88
N MET A 585 -11.74 13.42 22.90
CA MET A 585 -11.07 14.62 22.41
C MET A 585 -12.06 15.62 21.83
N TYR A 586 -13.04 15.15 21.05
CA TYR A 586 -14.10 15.98 20.47
C TYR A 586 -14.91 16.70 21.54
N ARG A 587 -15.46 15.94 22.51
CA ARG A 587 -16.29 16.49 23.59
C ARG A 587 -15.53 17.53 24.41
N GLU A 588 -14.29 17.24 24.74
CA GLU A 588 -13.44 18.15 25.50
C GLU A 588 -13.11 19.43 24.71
N THR A 589 -12.91 19.31 23.39
CA THR A 589 -12.72 20.47 22.50
C THR A 589 -13.97 21.34 22.43
N CYS A 590 -15.16 20.76 22.25
CA CYS A 590 -16.43 21.49 22.28
C CYS A 590 -16.62 22.23 23.61
N ARG A 591 -16.31 21.55 24.73
CA ARG A 591 -16.40 22.14 26.08
C ARG A 591 -15.47 23.34 26.25
N GLN A 592 -14.22 23.25 25.79
CA GLN A 592 -13.25 24.35 25.86
C GLN A 592 -13.66 25.55 24.99
N ARG A 593 -14.36 25.29 23.87
CA ARG A 593 -14.85 26.32 22.93
C ARG A 593 -16.22 26.89 23.32
N GLY A 594 -16.92 26.30 24.28
CA GLY A 594 -18.29 26.68 24.65
C GLY A 594 -19.32 26.31 23.58
N GLU A 595 -19.01 25.33 22.74
CA GLU A 595 -19.87 24.82 21.67
C GLU A 595 -20.70 23.61 22.19
N LEU A 596 -21.86 23.37 21.58
CA LEU A 596 -22.70 22.22 21.93
C LEU A 596 -22.04 20.91 21.47
N ASP A 597 -22.13 19.86 22.29
CA ASP A 597 -21.81 18.50 21.87
C ASP A 597 -22.92 18.02 20.90
N LEU A 598 -22.63 18.08 19.61
CA LEU A 598 -23.57 17.67 18.57
C LEU A 598 -23.74 16.15 18.48
N MET A 599 -22.88 15.35 19.13
CA MET A 599 -22.99 13.89 19.16
C MET A 599 -23.78 13.36 20.36
N GLY A 600 -24.08 14.20 21.35
CA GLY A 600 -24.92 13.83 22.50
C GLY A 600 -26.41 14.07 22.29
N LEU A 601 -26.82 14.49 21.09
CA LEU A 601 -28.18 14.93 20.75
C LEU A 601 -29.01 13.91 19.93
N GLU A 602 -28.48 12.71 19.69
CA GLU A 602 -29.18 11.60 19.01
C GLU A 602 -29.65 10.51 19.98
#